data_AF-A0A957NZH7-F1
#
_entry.id   AF-A0A957NZH7-F1
#
_cell.length_a   1.000
_cell.length_b   1.000
_cell.length_c   1.000
_cell.angle_alpha   90.00
_cell.angle_beta   90.00
_cell.angle_gamma   90.00
#
_symmetry.space_group_name_H-M   'P 1'
#
loop_
_entity.id
_entity.type
_entity.pdbx_description
1 polymer ?
#
loop_
_entity_poly.entity_id
_entity_poly.type
_entity_poly.pdbx_seq_one_letter_code
_entity_poly.pdbx_strand_id
1 'polypeptide(L)'
;TIGRSDECDIMLEDRQVSRFHARISWDKDNYLLEDLGSKNGTHVNGQLALSPVPLQDGDEFQIGLRFKIAFIDAGATAPLTFDRQITGLRLDKETRQVWVDGLLVDPPLSLPQYRLLEVLWDAGGSVVTRDDIIDAVWPKESIEGISEQAIDALVRRLRERLADIDREFRYIVTVRGHGFRLDNR
;
A
#
# COMPACT_ATOMS: atom_id res chain seq x y z
N THR A 1 -20.96 2.55 14.09
CA THR A 1 -20.01 3.59 14.52
C THR A 1 -18.60 3.14 14.23
N ILE A 2 -17.70 4.10 14.00
CA ILE A 2 -16.30 3.88 13.66
C ILE A 2 -15.44 4.54 14.73
N GLY A 3 -14.46 3.84 15.28
CA GLY A 3 -13.60 4.40 16.33
C GLY A 3 -12.58 3.40 16.86
N ARG A 4 -11.76 3.83 17.83
CA ARG A 4 -10.75 2.94 18.45
C ARG A 4 -11.29 2.04 19.56
N SER A 5 -12.53 2.27 20.01
CA SER A 5 -13.16 1.43 21.03
C SER A 5 -13.60 0.12 20.40
N ASP A 6 -13.47 -0.97 21.15
CA ASP A 6 -14.08 -2.27 20.87
C ASP A 6 -15.62 -2.23 20.84
N GLU A 7 -16.23 -1.22 21.45
CA GLU A 7 -17.67 -0.92 21.36
C GLU A 7 -18.13 -0.38 19.99
N CYS A 8 -17.21 -0.09 19.05
CA CYS A 8 -17.57 0.38 17.70
C CYS A 8 -17.80 -0.78 16.74
N ASP A 9 -18.78 -0.64 15.84
CA ASP A 9 -19.03 -1.62 14.76
C ASP A 9 -17.80 -1.83 13.87
N ILE A 10 -17.01 -0.76 13.64
CA ILE A 10 -15.72 -0.80 12.97
C ILE A 10 -14.66 -0.26 13.94
N MET A 11 -13.87 -1.19 14.48
CA MET A 11 -12.77 -0.87 15.39
C MET A 11 -11.47 -0.60 14.62
N LEU A 12 -10.89 0.58 14.82
CA LEU A 12 -9.60 0.98 14.28
C LEU A 12 -8.60 1.17 15.43
N GLU A 13 -7.75 0.17 15.66
CA GLU A 13 -6.76 0.17 16.75
C GLU A 13 -5.63 1.19 16.54
N ASP A 14 -5.94 2.46 16.82
CA ASP A 14 -4.99 3.56 16.68
C ASP A 14 -5.24 4.67 17.70
N ARG A 15 -4.15 5.18 18.28
CA ARG A 15 -4.18 6.30 19.23
C ARG A 15 -4.63 7.62 18.60
N GLN A 16 -4.50 7.76 17.29
CA GLN A 16 -4.93 8.90 16.48
C GLN A 16 -6.42 8.86 16.12
N VAL A 17 -7.11 7.76 16.43
CA VAL A 17 -8.56 7.62 16.24
C VAL A 17 -9.24 7.83 17.61
N SER A 18 -10.29 8.66 17.66
CA SER A 18 -11.12 8.82 18.86
C SER A 18 -11.87 7.53 19.22
N ARG A 19 -12.25 7.36 20.50
CA ARG A 19 -12.99 6.16 20.97
C ARG A 19 -14.24 5.91 20.12
N PHE A 20 -15.00 6.98 19.92
CA PHE A 20 -16.07 7.08 18.94
C PHE A 20 -15.68 8.24 18.02
N HIS A 21 -15.34 7.96 16.77
CA HIS A 21 -14.74 8.94 15.87
C HIS A 21 -15.77 9.47 14.88
N ALA A 22 -16.44 8.57 14.18
CA ALA A 22 -17.44 8.92 13.20
C ALA A 22 -18.60 7.92 13.24
N ARG A 23 -19.72 8.31 12.67
CA ARG A 23 -20.90 7.48 12.51
C ARG A 23 -21.38 7.60 11.07
N ILE A 24 -21.75 6.46 10.51
CA ILE A 24 -22.56 6.42 9.30
C ILE A 24 -23.98 6.08 9.74
N SER A 25 -24.95 6.90 9.35
CA SER A 25 -26.39 6.64 9.55
C SER A 25 -27.13 6.66 8.23
N TRP A 26 -28.22 5.92 8.14
CA TRP A 26 -29.14 5.99 7.00
C TRP A 26 -30.26 6.99 7.34
N ASP A 27 -30.44 8.02 6.51
CA ASP A 27 -31.58 8.95 6.62
C ASP A 27 -32.36 9.01 5.30
N LYS A 28 -33.63 8.61 5.39
CA LYS A 28 -34.64 8.55 4.32
C LYS A 28 -34.21 7.71 3.11
N ASP A 29 -33.23 8.17 2.34
CA ASP A 29 -32.73 7.54 1.12
C ASP A 29 -31.19 7.63 0.94
N ASN A 30 -30.44 8.17 1.91
CA ASN A 30 -28.98 8.34 1.77
C ASN A 30 -28.23 7.95 3.05
N TYR A 31 -26.98 7.50 2.86
CA TYR A 31 -26.03 7.38 3.96
C TYR A 31 -25.44 8.76 4.30
N LEU A 32 -25.36 9.06 5.59
CA LEU A 32 -24.77 10.28 6.13
C LEU A 32 -23.57 9.91 6.98
N LEU A 33 -22.41 10.48 6.68
CA LEU A 33 -21.22 10.43 7.52
C LEU A 33 -21.19 11.64 8.47
N GLU A 34 -21.07 11.37 9.75
CA GLU A 34 -21.00 12.38 10.80
C GLU A 34 -19.75 12.17 11.66
N ASP A 35 -18.96 13.23 11.86
CA ASP A 35 -17.89 13.25 12.85
C ASP A 35 -18.48 13.41 14.26
N LEU A 36 -18.04 12.59 15.22
CA LEU A 36 -18.55 12.56 16.60
C LEU A 36 -17.72 13.44 17.55
N GLY A 37 -17.15 14.54 17.05
CA GLY A 37 -16.23 15.40 17.81
C GLY A 37 -14.86 14.76 17.97
N SER A 38 -14.36 14.16 16.90
CA SER A 38 -13.09 13.45 16.92
C SER A 38 -11.91 14.41 17.07
N LYS A 39 -10.78 13.91 17.60
CA LYS A 39 -9.59 14.74 17.85
C LYS A 39 -8.96 15.28 16.55
N ASN A 40 -8.97 14.48 15.49
CA ASN A 40 -8.27 14.75 14.24
C ASN A 40 -9.23 15.07 13.08
N GLY A 41 -10.54 15.11 13.35
CA GLY A 41 -11.57 15.31 12.34
C GLY A 41 -11.74 14.11 11.40
N THR A 42 -12.89 14.11 10.74
CA THR A 42 -13.22 13.21 9.64
C THR A 42 -13.17 14.02 8.34
N HIS A 43 -12.52 13.50 7.29
CA HIS A 43 -12.47 14.17 5.98
C HIS A 43 -13.21 13.35 4.93
N VAL A 44 -13.88 13.98 3.97
CA VAL A 44 -14.50 13.33 2.82
C VAL A 44 -13.90 13.93 1.56
N ASN A 45 -13.35 13.09 0.69
CA ASN A 45 -12.68 13.49 -0.55
C ASN A 45 -11.63 14.60 -0.34
N GLY A 46 -10.90 14.52 0.78
CA GLY A 46 -9.87 15.49 1.18
C GLY A 46 -10.39 16.77 1.88
N GLN A 47 -11.69 16.93 2.08
CA GLN A 47 -12.30 18.08 2.76
C GLN A 47 -12.81 17.71 4.16
N LEU A 48 -12.58 18.57 5.16
CA LEU A 48 -13.02 18.33 6.53
C LEU A 48 -14.56 18.34 6.65
N ALA A 49 -15.13 17.29 7.21
CA ALA A 49 -16.56 17.14 7.46
C ALA A 49 -16.96 17.88 8.75
N LEU A 50 -17.40 19.14 8.60
CA LEU A 50 -17.83 20.00 9.72
C LEU A 50 -19.28 19.77 10.16
N SER A 51 -20.08 19.13 9.31
CA SER A 51 -21.47 18.74 9.55
C SER A 51 -21.71 17.38 8.91
N PRO A 52 -22.82 16.67 9.20
CA PRO A 52 -23.15 15.43 8.50
C PRO A 52 -23.08 15.61 6.98
N VAL A 53 -22.31 14.74 6.32
CA VAL A 53 -22.08 14.76 4.87
C VAL A 53 -22.80 13.57 4.25
N PRO A 54 -23.70 13.76 3.26
CA PRO A 54 -24.26 12.65 2.51
C PRO A 54 -23.16 11.97 1.70
N LEU A 55 -23.02 10.65 1.88
CA LEU A 55 -22.08 9.83 1.13
C LEU A 55 -22.70 9.39 -0.18
N GLN A 56 -21.93 9.51 -1.26
CA GLN A 56 -22.25 8.97 -2.57
C GLN A 56 -21.36 7.77 -2.86
N ASP A 57 -21.88 6.87 -3.69
CA ASP A 57 -21.12 5.71 -4.13
C ASP A 57 -19.75 6.12 -4.72
N GLY A 58 -18.69 5.46 -4.25
CA GLY A 58 -17.31 5.74 -4.63
C GLY A 58 -16.61 6.82 -3.81
N ASP A 59 -17.28 7.50 -2.88
CA ASP A 59 -16.65 8.50 -2.01
C ASP A 59 -15.56 7.87 -1.13
N GLU A 60 -14.43 8.58 -1.00
CA GLU A 60 -13.39 8.24 -0.02
C GLU A 60 -13.55 9.16 1.20
N PHE A 61 -13.64 8.58 2.39
CA PHE A 61 -13.55 9.32 3.63
C PHE A 61 -12.38 8.84 4.50
N GLN A 62 -11.83 9.77 5.27
CA GLN A 62 -10.66 9.57 6.09
C GLN A 62 -11.00 9.70 7.57
N ILE A 63 -10.59 8.71 8.34
CA ILE A 63 -10.72 8.64 9.79
C ILE A 63 -9.33 8.82 10.42
N GLY A 64 -9.18 9.86 11.23
CA GLY A 64 -7.87 10.26 11.76
C GLY A 64 -6.90 10.65 10.65
N LEU A 65 -5.59 10.41 10.86
CA LEU A 65 -4.55 10.86 9.91
C LEU A 65 -4.16 9.83 8.85
N ARG A 66 -4.58 8.56 8.96
CA ARG A 66 -4.08 7.49 8.07
C ARG A 66 -5.10 6.52 7.51
N PHE A 67 -6.33 6.45 8.04
CA PHE A 67 -7.31 5.48 7.56
C PHE A 67 -8.16 6.13 6.48
N LYS A 68 -8.01 5.68 5.23
CA LYS A 68 -8.88 6.02 4.11
C LYS A 68 -9.83 4.86 3.86
N ILE A 69 -11.12 5.15 3.76
CA ILE A 69 -12.21 4.20 3.63
C ILE A 69 -13.05 4.62 2.44
N ALA A 70 -13.33 3.70 1.52
CA ALA A 70 -14.25 3.93 0.42
C ALA A 70 -15.67 3.56 0.84
N PHE A 71 -16.65 4.39 0.46
CA PHE A 71 -18.06 4.12 0.61
C PHE A 71 -18.62 3.55 -0.70
N ILE A 72 -19.40 2.48 -0.59
CA ILE A 72 -19.94 1.72 -1.73
C ILE A 72 -21.41 1.42 -1.43
N ASP A 73 -22.31 1.89 -2.28
CA ASP A 73 -23.75 1.67 -2.13
C ASP A 73 -24.21 0.46 -2.96
N ALA A 74 -24.75 -0.56 -2.29
CA ALA A 74 -25.26 -1.78 -2.92
C ALA A 74 -26.58 -1.56 -3.70
N GLY A 75 -27.15 -0.36 -3.68
CA GLY A 75 -28.35 0.03 -4.46
C GLY A 75 -28.12 0.17 -5.97
N ALA A 76 -26.87 0.29 -6.44
CA ALA A 76 -26.53 0.25 -7.85
C ALA A 76 -26.53 -1.21 -8.35
N THR A 77 -27.51 -1.61 -9.17
CA THR A 77 -27.63 -2.99 -9.70
C THR A 77 -26.60 -3.35 -10.79
N ALA A 78 -25.51 -2.58 -10.89
CA ALA A 78 -24.31 -2.98 -11.61
C ALA A 78 -23.26 -3.34 -10.56
N PRO A 79 -22.60 -4.51 -10.65
CA PRO A 79 -21.56 -4.87 -9.70
C PRO A 79 -20.51 -3.75 -9.69
N LEU A 80 -20.36 -3.10 -8.55
CA LEU A 80 -19.35 -2.07 -8.38
C LEU A 80 -17.98 -2.72 -8.52
N THR A 81 -17.41 -2.47 -9.68
CA THR A 81 -16.06 -2.87 -10.03
C THR A 81 -15.17 -1.99 -9.16
N PHE A 82 -14.53 -2.58 -8.14
CA PHE A 82 -13.34 -2.01 -7.52
C PHE A 82 -12.25 -1.92 -8.59
N ASP A 83 -12.38 -0.98 -9.54
CA ASP A 83 -11.44 -0.77 -10.63
C ASP A 83 -10.59 0.48 -10.40
N ARG A 84 -10.23 0.70 -9.14
CA ARG A 84 -8.79 0.71 -8.86
C ARG A 84 -8.45 -0.62 -8.23
N GLN A 85 -8.43 -1.64 -9.07
CA GLN A 85 -7.59 -2.78 -8.85
C GLN A 85 -6.21 -2.17 -8.54
N ILE A 86 -5.80 -2.19 -7.26
CA ILE A 86 -4.45 -1.79 -6.88
C ILE A 86 -3.59 -2.91 -7.39
N THR A 87 -3.34 -2.89 -8.69
CA THR A 87 -2.52 -3.86 -9.39
C THR A 87 -1.09 -3.42 -9.29
N GLY A 88 -0.23 -4.41 -9.31
CA GLY A 88 1.19 -4.23 -9.21
C GLY A 88 1.69 -4.12 -7.77
N LEU A 89 2.93 -3.72 -7.70
CA LEU A 89 3.75 -3.69 -6.52
C LEU A 89 3.54 -2.36 -5.80
N ARG A 90 3.53 -2.39 -4.47
CA ARG A 90 3.58 -1.21 -3.61
C ARG A 90 4.58 -1.40 -2.48
N LEU A 91 5.23 -0.31 -2.09
CA LEU A 91 6.14 -0.28 -0.95
C LEU A 91 5.73 0.83 0.02
N ASP A 92 5.79 0.53 1.31
CA ASP A 92 5.81 1.51 2.39
C ASP A 92 7.25 1.60 2.93
N LYS A 93 7.88 2.76 2.78
CA LYS A 93 9.28 2.98 3.20
C LYS A 93 9.45 3.15 4.70
N GLU A 94 8.41 3.58 5.41
CA GLU A 94 8.46 3.75 6.86
C GLU A 94 8.40 2.38 7.55
N THR A 95 7.49 1.53 7.09
CA THR A 95 7.26 0.19 7.69
C THR A 95 8.02 -0.93 6.99
N ARG A 96 8.61 -0.66 5.81
CA ARG A 96 9.29 -1.63 4.92
C ARG A 96 8.39 -2.78 4.45
N GLN A 97 7.09 -2.53 4.44
CA GLN A 97 6.11 -3.50 3.96
C GLN A 97 5.97 -3.39 2.45
N VAL A 98 5.69 -4.53 1.82
CA VAL A 98 5.53 -4.66 0.38
C VAL A 98 4.21 -5.37 0.10
N TRP A 99 3.47 -4.88 -0.88
CA TRP A 99 2.24 -5.49 -1.36
C TRP A 99 2.35 -5.81 -2.85
N VAL A 100 1.68 -6.87 -3.28
CA VAL A 100 1.50 -7.26 -4.69
C VAL A 100 0.01 -7.47 -4.92
N ASP A 101 -0.57 -6.73 -5.85
CA ASP A 101 -2.01 -6.77 -6.14
C ASP A 101 -2.89 -6.58 -4.88
N GLY A 102 -2.41 -5.75 -3.95
CA GLY A 102 -3.07 -5.48 -2.66
C GLY A 102 -2.82 -6.53 -1.56
N LEU A 103 -2.15 -7.64 -1.86
CA LEU A 103 -1.80 -8.67 -0.88
C LEU A 103 -0.43 -8.38 -0.24
N LEU A 104 -0.37 -8.37 1.08
CA LEU A 104 0.88 -8.17 1.83
C LEU A 104 1.85 -9.34 1.58
N VAL A 105 3.11 -9.02 1.30
CA VAL A 105 4.19 -10.02 1.21
C VAL A 105 4.53 -10.50 2.63
N ASP A 106 4.08 -11.71 2.95
CA ASP A 106 4.31 -12.37 4.25
C ASP A 106 5.02 -13.73 4.04
N PRO A 107 6.09 -14.08 4.80
CA PRO A 107 6.86 -13.23 5.72
C PRO A 107 7.44 -11.96 5.06
N PRO A 108 7.78 -10.92 5.81
CA PRO A 108 8.42 -9.72 5.26
C PRO A 108 9.69 -10.07 4.47
N LEU A 109 9.98 -9.31 3.41
CA LEU A 109 11.22 -9.46 2.66
C LEU A 109 12.43 -9.25 3.58
N SER A 110 13.49 -10.02 3.36
CA SER A 110 14.76 -9.77 4.04
C SER A 110 15.29 -8.39 3.67
N LEU A 111 16.10 -7.77 4.54
CA LEU A 111 16.64 -6.43 4.28
C LEU A 111 17.35 -6.29 2.92
N PRO A 112 18.17 -7.25 2.45
CA PRO A 112 18.77 -7.18 1.12
C PRO A 112 17.73 -7.24 -0.02
N GLN A 113 16.69 -8.07 0.12
CA GLN A 113 15.60 -8.16 -0.86
C GLN A 113 14.79 -6.87 -0.93
N TYR A 114 14.46 -6.28 0.24
CA TYR A 114 13.77 -5.00 0.32
C TYR A 114 14.59 -3.88 -0.31
N ARG A 115 15.89 -3.76 0.02
CA ARG A 115 16.77 -2.72 -0.56
C ARG A 115 16.91 -2.84 -2.08
N LEU A 116 17.04 -4.07 -2.59
CA LEU A 116 17.03 -4.32 -4.03
C LEU A 116 15.72 -3.84 -4.67
N LEU A 117 14.58 -4.13 -4.04
CA LEU A 117 13.28 -3.70 -4.55
C LEU A 117 13.11 -2.18 -4.46
N GLU A 118 13.57 -1.56 -3.38
CA GLU A 118 13.50 -0.12 -3.13
C GLU A 118 14.33 0.68 -4.15
N VAL A 119 15.57 0.26 -4.44
CA VAL A 119 16.38 0.94 -5.47
C VAL A 119 15.78 0.81 -6.86
N LEU A 120 15.18 -0.34 -7.17
CA LEU A 120 14.46 -0.56 -8.44
C LEU A 120 13.16 0.25 -8.52
N TRP A 121 12.47 0.43 -7.39
CA TRP A 121 11.27 1.26 -7.27
C TRP A 121 11.58 2.74 -7.47
N ASP A 122 12.63 3.23 -6.80
CA ASP A 122 13.04 4.64 -6.86
C ASP A 122 13.58 5.04 -8.24
N ALA A 123 14.10 4.08 -8.99
CA ALA A 123 14.48 4.28 -10.38
C ALA A 123 13.28 4.51 -11.32
N GLY A 124 12.03 4.29 -10.87
CA GLY A 124 10.82 4.65 -11.60
C GLY A 124 10.71 3.98 -12.97
N GLY A 125 11.19 2.74 -13.10
CA GLY A 125 11.27 2.03 -14.38
C GLY A 125 12.51 2.39 -15.22
N SER A 126 13.50 3.07 -14.68
CA SER A 126 14.83 3.15 -15.30
C SER A 126 15.64 1.88 -15.01
N VAL A 127 16.64 1.61 -15.86
CA VAL A 127 17.58 0.50 -15.61
C VAL A 127 18.52 0.89 -14.48
N VAL A 128 18.55 0.08 -13.43
CA VAL A 128 19.51 0.17 -12.32
C VAL A 128 20.69 -0.75 -12.62
N THR A 129 21.90 -0.22 -12.52
CA THR A 129 23.12 -0.97 -12.83
C THR A 129 23.44 -1.99 -11.73
N ARG A 130 24.32 -2.94 -12.02
CA ARG A 130 24.80 -3.90 -11.02
C ARG A 130 25.54 -3.18 -9.88
N ASP A 131 26.33 -2.17 -10.19
CA ASP A 131 27.10 -1.41 -9.20
C ASP A 131 26.18 -0.60 -8.28
N ASP A 132 25.14 0.05 -8.83
CA ASP A 132 24.15 0.78 -8.03
C ASP A 132 23.37 -0.17 -7.10
N ILE A 133 23.07 -1.39 -7.58
CA ILE A 133 22.45 -2.42 -6.74
C ILE A 133 23.42 -2.87 -5.64
N ILE A 134 24.71 -3.05 -5.94
CA ILE A 134 25.70 -3.41 -4.94
C ILE A 134 25.72 -2.35 -3.84
N ASP A 135 25.89 -1.08 -4.22
CA ASP A 135 25.98 0.04 -3.29
C ASP A 135 24.71 0.20 -2.42
N ALA A 136 23.53 -0.04 -3.01
CA ALA A 136 22.26 0.05 -2.30
C ALA A 136 22.03 -1.12 -1.32
N VAL A 137 22.33 -2.35 -1.74
CA VAL A 137 22.05 -3.56 -0.96
C VAL A 137 23.13 -3.79 0.10
N TRP A 138 24.39 -3.61 -0.27
CA TRP A 138 25.58 -3.82 0.55
C TRP A 138 26.40 -2.52 0.66
N PRO A 139 26.22 -1.74 1.73
CA PRO A 139 26.92 -0.48 1.93
C PRO A 139 28.45 -0.66 1.92
N LYS A 140 29.18 0.42 1.63
CA LYS A 140 30.63 0.46 1.36
C LYS A 140 31.56 -0.26 2.35
N GLU A 141 31.10 -0.46 3.58
CA GLU A 141 31.83 -1.20 4.63
C GLU A 141 31.79 -2.73 4.42
N SER A 142 31.03 -3.24 3.43
CA SER A 142 30.78 -4.67 3.21
C SER A 142 31.04 -5.16 1.77
N ILE A 143 31.73 -4.37 0.93
CA ILE A 143 31.86 -4.65 -0.52
C ILE A 143 32.89 -5.75 -0.84
N GLU A 144 33.87 -6.01 0.03
CA GLU A 144 34.91 -7.01 -0.23
C GLU A 144 34.32 -8.41 -0.48
N GLY A 145 34.39 -8.88 -1.73
CA GLY A 145 34.03 -10.23 -2.12
C GLY A 145 32.60 -10.45 -2.62
N ILE A 146 31.81 -9.40 -2.85
CA ILE A 146 30.47 -9.57 -3.45
C ILE A 146 30.63 -9.85 -4.95
N SER A 147 30.23 -11.04 -5.36
CA SER A 147 30.23 -11.45 -6.77
C SER A 147 28.92 -11.05 -7.46
N GLU A 148 28.96 -10.89 -8.79
CA GLU A 148 27.74 -10.73 -9.60
C GLU A 148 26.74 -11.87 -9.36
N GLN A 149 27.23 -13.06 -9.04
CA GLN A 149 26.40 -14.23 -8.71
C GLN A 149 25.54 -14.00 -7.45
N ALA A 150 26.02 -13.20 -6.49
CA ALA A 150 25.25 -12.85 -5.30
C ALA A 150 24.05 -11.95 -5.67
N ILE A 151 24.24 -11.02 -6.60
CA ILE A 151 23.16 -10.17 -7.14
C ILE A 151 22.14 -11.04 -7.86
N ASP A 152 22.60 -11.92 -8.75
CA ASP A 152 21.72 -12.79 -9.53
C ASP A 152 20.92 -13.74 -8.61
N ALA A 153 21.56 -14.28 -7.56
CA ALA A 153 20.89 -15.09 -6.55
C ALA A 153 19.85 -14.29 -5.76
N LEU A 154 20.14 -13.04 -5.42
CA LEU A 154 19.22 -12.15 -4.71
C LEU A 154 18.00 -11.80 -5.58
N VAL A 155 18.24 -11.42 -6.84
CA VAL A 155 17.19 -11.14 -7.83
C VAL A 155 16.31 -12.37 -8.04
N ARG A 156 16.91 -13.56 -8.18
CA ARG A 156 16.15 -14.82 -8.31
C ARG A 156 15.23 -15.04 -7.11
N ARG A 157 15.75 -14.93 -5.89
CA ARG A 157 14.96 -15.13 -4.66
C ARG A 157 13.85 -14.07 -4.53
N LEU A 158 14.12 -12.82 -4.88
CA LEU A 158 13.10 -11.78 -4.86
C LEU A 158 11.99 -12.05 -5.88
N ARG A 159 12.33 -12.50 -7.10
CA ARG A 159 11.34 -12.92 -8.10
C ARG A 159 10.47 -14.07 -7.59
N GLU A 160 11.07 -15.06 -6.94
CA GLU A 160 10.33 -16.18 -6.34
C GLU A 160 9.35 -15.68 -5.28
N ARG A 161 9.77 -14.78 -4.39
CA ARG A 161 8.88 -14.17 -3.38
C ARG A 161 7.70 -13.43 -3.98
N LEU A 162 7.90 -12.70 -5.08
CA LEU A 162 6.81 -11.98 -5.75
C LEU A 162 5.91 -12.95 -6.53
N ALA A 163 6.50 -13.98 -7.15
CA ALA A 163 5.78 -15.01 -7.90
C ALA A 163 4.95 -15.94 -7.00
N ASP A 164 5.28 -16.08 -5.73
CA ASP A 164 4.43 -16.79 -4.76
C ASP A 164 3.04 -16.13 -4.63
N ILE A 165 2.94 -14.83 -4.94
CA ILE A 165 1.71 -14.02 -4.85
C ILE A 165 1.09 -13.81 -6.23
N ASP A 166 1.84 -13.25 -7.19
CA ASP A 166 1.41 -13.10 -8.59
C ASP A 166 2.36 -13.89 -9.51
N ARG A 167 1.89 -15.06 -9.94
CA ARG A 167 2.63 -15.97 -10.83
C ARG A 167 2.66 -15.53 -12.28
N GLU A 168 1.75 -14.64 -12.68
CA GLU A 168 1.53 -14.30 -14.08
C GLU A 168 2.38 -13.09 -14.52
N PHE A 169 2.80 -12.25 -13.58
CA PHE A 169 3.57 -11.05 -13.88
C PHE A 169 5.03 -11.11 -13.46
N ARG A 170 5.91 -10.54 -14.30
CA ARG A 170 7.35 -10.44 -14.01
C ARG A 170 7.71 -9.00 -13.67
N TYR A 171 7.68 -8.69 -12.37
CA TYR A 171 8.01 -7.36 -11.87
C TYR A 171 9.46 -6.93 -12.09
N ILE A 172 10.42 -7.87 -12.10
CA ILE A 172 11.84 -7.53 -12.24
C ILE A 172 12.34 -8.06 -13.57
N VAL A 173 12.70 -7.17 -14.48
CA VAL A 173 13.18 -7.48 -15.82
C VAL A 173 14.71 -7.35 -15.87
N THR A 174 15.39 -8.35 -16.45
CA THR A 174 16.83 -8.28 -16.68
C THR A 174 17.10 -7.59 -18.01
N VAL A 175 17.88 -6.51 -17.97
CA VAL A 175 18.40 -5.85 -19.17
C VAL A 175 19.83 -6.34 -19.37
N ARG A 176 20.01 -7.25 -20.35
CA ARG A 176 21.30 -7.92 -20.59
C ARG A 176 22.43 -6.89 -20.77
N GLY A 177 23.53 -7.12 -20.07
CA GLY A 177 24.72 -6.24 -20.10
C GLY A 177 24.57 -4.90 -19.35
N HIS A 178 23.40 -4.55 -18.82
CA HIS A 178 23.17 -3.24 -18.22
C HIS A 178 22.70 -3.31 -16.76
N GLY A 179 21.83 -4.28 -16.42
CA GLY A 179 21.34 -4.42 -15.05
C GLY A 179 19.90 -4.91 -14.99
N PHE A 180 19.11 -4.31 -14.11
CA PHE A 180 17.73 -4.71 -13.84
C PHE A 180 16.81 -3.49 -13.79
N ARG A 181 15.55 -3.70 -14.12
CA ARG A 181 14.52 -2.67 -14.10
C ARG A 181 13.27 -3.22 -13.42
N LEU A 182 12.57 -2.37 -12.66
CA LEU A 182 11.22 -2.65 -12.21
C LEU A 182 10.23 -2.40 -13.36
N ASP A 183 9.41 -3.40 -13.65
CA ASP A 183 8.17 -3.25 -14.40
C ASP A 183 7.04 -3.33 -13.39
N ASN A 184 6.27 -2.26 -13.24
CA ASN A 184 5.10 -2.25 -12.39
C ASN A 184 3.85 -2.14 -13.26
N ARG A 185 2.82 -2.93 -12.94
CA ARG A 185 1.54 -2.93 -13.69
C ARG A 185 0.85 -1.58 -13.59
#